data_AF-A0A074IUE3-F1
#
_entry.id   AF-A0A074IUE3-F1
#
_cell.length_a   1.000
_cell.length_b   1.000
_cell.length_c   1.000
_cell.angle_alpha   90.00
_cell.angle_beta   90.00
_cell.angle_gamma   90.00
#
_symmetry.space_group_name_H-M   'P 1'
#
loop_
_entity.id
_entity.type
_entity.pdbx_description
1 polymer ?
#
loop_
_entity_poly.entity_id
_entity_poly.type
_entity_poly.pdbx_seq_one_letter_code
_entity_poly.pdbx_strand_id
1 'polypeptide(L)' 'MIYKVFYQETKERNPRREQTKSLYLDIDAETELEGRIQARQIIEKNTAYNIEFIELLSEKALEYEKETGVFEVTEF' A
#
# COMPACT_ATOMS: atom_id res chain seq x y z
N MET A 1 -6.05 5.05 9.35
CA MET A 1 -4.57 5.07 9.27
C MET A 1 -4.21 4.88 7.80
N ILE A 2 -3.33 5.72 7.24
CA ILE A 2 -2.96 5.61 5.82
C ILE A 2 -1.73 4.73 5.65
N TYR A 3 -1.87 3.68 4.86
CA TYR A 3 -0.77 2.79 4.49
C TYR A 3 -0.37 3.02 3.04
N LYS A 4 0.94 3.10 2.78
CA LYS A 4 1.52 3.03 1.44
C LYS A 4 1.96 1.59 1.20
N VAL A 5 1.43 0.97 0.15
CA VAL A 5 1.74 -0.41 -0.19
C VAL A 5 2.53 -0.46 -1.47
N PHE A 6 3.73 -1.03 -1.40
CA PHE A 6 4.59 -1.31 -2.53
C PHE A 6 4.33 -2.71 -3.04
N TYR A 7 4.08 -2.83 -4.35
CA TYR A 7 3.69 -4.09 -4.95
C TYR A 7 4.16 -4.22 -6.40
N GLN A 8 4.20 -5.45 -6.90
CA GLN A 8 4.26 -5.75 -8.32
C GLN A 8 2.96 -6.41 -8.78
N GLU A 9 2.59 -6.20 -10.04
CA GLU A 9 1.28 -6.65 -10.57
C GLU A 9 1.09 -8.17 -10.60
N THR A 10 2.18 -8.94 -10.62
CA THR A 10 2.13 -10.40 -10.74
C THR A 10 3.21 -11.06 -9.89
N LYS A 11 2.90 -12.27 -9.41
CA LYS A 11 3.80 -13.16 -8.66
C LYS A 11 4.57 -14.13 -9.56
N GLU A 12 4.23 -14.22 -10.86
CA GLU A 12 4.73 -15.27 -11.76
C GLU A 12 6.11 -14.97 -12.37
N ARG A 13 6.54 -13.71 -12.35
CA ARG A 13 7.84 -13.28 -12.90
C ARG A 13 8.79 -12.88 -11.79
N ASN A 14 10.09 -12.97 -12.07
CA ASN A 14 11.11 -12.46 -11.16
C ASN A 14 10.88 -10.96 -10.89
N PRO A 15 10.89 -10.53 -9.62
CA PRO A 15 10.65 -9.14 -9.26
C PRO A 15 11.71 -8.23 -9.87
N ARG A 16 11.26 -7.16 -10.52
CA ARG A 16 12.13 -6.09 -11.05
C ARG A 16 11.86 -4.80 -10.30
N ARG A 17 12.92 -4.16 -9.81
CA ARG A 17 12.80 -2.97 -8.95
C ARG A 17 12.09 -1.81 -9.65
N GLU A 18 12.27 -1.69 -10.97
CA GLU A 18 11.67 -0.63 -11.79
C GLU A 18 10.17 -0.83 -12.02
N GLN A 19 9.64 -2.01 -11.68
CA GLN A 19 8.22 -2.35 -11.86
C GLN A 19 7.42 -2.27 -10.55
N THR A 20 8.07 -1.94 -9.44
CA THR A 20 7.39 -1.70 -8.16
C THR A 20 6.48 -0.49 -8.30
N LYS A 21 5.19 -0.71 -8.08
CA LYS A 21 4.16 0.33 -8.00
C LYS A 21 3.81 0.56 -6.54
N SER A 22 3.14 1.68 -6.27
CA SER A 22 2.59 1.99 -4.97
C SER A 22 1.10 2.31 -5.07
N LEU A 23 0.36 1.93 -4.04
CA LEU A 23 -1.02 2.36 -3.81
C LEU A 23 -1.18 2.79 -2.35
N TYR A 24 -2.24 3.53 -2.06
CA TYR A 24 -2.54 4.01 -0.72
C TYR A 24 -3.86 3.40 -0.24
N LEU A 25 -3.90 2.94 1.02
CA LEU A 25 -5.10 2.43 1.66
C LEU A 25 -5.39 3.22 2.93
N ASP A 26 -6.65 3.60 3.13
CA ASP A 26 -7.12 4.07 4.43
C ASP A 26 -7.78 2.93 5.20
N ILE A 27 -7.23 2.62 6.36
CA ILE A 27 -7.64 1.47 7.17
C ILE A 27 -7.93 1.94 8.58
N ASP A 28 -9.11 1.63 9.07
CA ASP A 28 -9.47 1.83 10.47
C ASP A 28 -9.01 0.64 11.31
N ALA A 29 -7.99 0.86 12.14
CA ALA A 29 -7.39 -0.16 13.00
C ALA A 29 -6.87 0.48 14.28
N GLU A 30 -6.89 -0.26 15.38
CA GLU A 30 -6.43 0.23 16.69
C GLU A 30 -4.90 0.29 16.78
N THR A 31 -4.21 -0.62 16.07
CA THR A 31 -2.74 -0.73 16.09
C THR A 31 -2.13 -0.83 14.69
N GLU A 32 -0.86 -0.44 14.57
CA GLU A 32 -0.12 -0.54 13.28
C GLU A 32 -0.07 -1.98 12.76
N LEU A 33 0.13 -2.94 13.66
CA LEU A 33 0.22 -4.36 13.33
C LEU A 33 -1.09 -4.86 12.71
N GLU A 34 -2.24 -4.54 13.32
CA GLU A 34 -3.55 -4.93 12.82
C GLU A 34 -3.84 -4.27 11.48
N GLY A 35 -3.61 -2.97 11.36
CA GLY A 35 -3.84 -2.27 10.09
C GLY A 35 -2.94 -2.81 8.96
N ARG A 36 -1.70 -3.20 9.26
CA ARG A 36 -0.81 -3.84 8.28
C ARG A 36 -1.30 -5.22 7.85
N ILE A 37 -1.84 -6.01 8.77
CA ILE A 37 -2.45 -7.31 8.46
C ILE A 37 -3.69 -7.12 7.58
N GLN A 38 -4.57 -6.18 7.93
CA GLN A 38 -5.76 -5.85 7.15
C GLN A 38 -5.39 -5.35 5.75
N ALA A 39 -4.40 -4.47 5.62
CA ALA A 39 -3.91 -3.98 4.32
C ALA A 39 -3.53 -5.13 3.39
N ARG A 40 -2.76 -6.10 3.92
CA ARG A 40 -2.36 -7.29 3.17
C ARG A 40 -3.57 -8.12 2.74
N GLN A 41 -4.50 -8.38 3.66
CA GLN A 41 -5.70 -9.19 3.38
C GLN A 41 -6.59 -8.56 2.31
N ILE A 42 -6.82 -7.25 2.36
CA ILE A 42 -7.63 -6.52 1.39
C ILE A 42 -7.01 -6.64 -0.01
N ILE A 43 -5.70 -6.43 -0.14
CA ILE A 43 -5.02 -6.50 -1.43
C ILE A 43 -5.01 -7.93 -1.98
N GLU A 44 -4.67 -8.92 -1.15
CA GLU A 44 -4.63 -10.33 -1.57
C GLU A 44 -6.01 -10.87 -1.96
N LYS A 45 -7.09 -10.35 -1.35
CA LYS A 45 -8.46 -10.75 -1.69
C LYS A 45 -8.94 -10.16 -3.03
N ASN A 46 -8.54 -8.92 -3.33
CA ASN A 46 -9.06 -8.19 -4.49
C ASN A 46 -8.12 -8.22 -5.71
N THR A 47 -6.85 -8.59 -5.53
CA THR A 47 -5.83 -8.50 -6.58
C THR A 47 -4.88 -9.70 -6.57
N ALA A 48 -4.23 -9.96 -7.72
CA ALA A 48 -3.15 -10.93 -7.83
C ALA A 48 -1.76 -10.34 -7.48
N TYR A 49 -1.72 -9.16 -6.86
CA TYR A 49 -0.50 -8.40 -6.66
C TYR A 49 0.48 -9.12 -5.72
N ASN A 50 1.77 -9.00 -6.06
CA ASN A 50 2.86 -9.39 -5.21
C ASN A 50 3.23 -8.23 -4.28
N ILE A 51 2.79 -8.30 -3.03
CA ILE A 51 3.05 -7.26 -2.03
C ILE A 51 4.51 -7.36 -1.56
N GLU A 52 5.28 -6.30 -1.78
CA GLU A 52 6.69 -6.22 -1.38
C GLU A 52 6.84 -5.63 0.02
N PHE A 53 6.18 -4.50 0.29
CA PHE A 53 6.28 -3.79 1.56
C PHE A 53 5.03 -2.98 1.87
N ILE A 54 4.68 -2.88 3.14
CA ILE A 54 3.55 -2.08 3.64
C ILE A 54 4.11 -1.13 4.68
N GLU A 55 3.96 0.17 4.43
CA GLU A 55 4.46 1.24 5.27
C GLU A 55 3.28 2.04 5.84
N LEU A 56 3.27 2.28 7.15
CA LEU A 56 2.37 3.23 7.77
C LEU A 56 2.93 4.64 7.56
N LEU A 57 2.15 5.52 6.92
CA LEU A 57 2.57 6.90 6.71
C LEU A 57 2.37 7.73 7.97
N SER A 58 3.43 8.42 8.39
CA SER A 58 3.33 9.51 9.37
C SER A 58 2.58 10.71 8.78
N GLU A 59 2.04 11.58 9.64
CA GLU A 59 1.32 12.78 9.20
C GLU A 59 2.12 13.65 8.22
N LYS A 60 3.40 13.90 8.52
CA LYS A 60 4.29 14.69 7.64
C LYS A 60 4.53 14.03 6.29
N ALA A 61 4.70 12.70 6.27
CA ALA A 61 4.87 11.96 5.03
C ALA A 61 3.59 12.00 4.19
N LEU A 62 2.43 11.84 4.83
CA LEU A 62 1.13 11.91 4.17
C LEU A 62 0.86 13.30 3.56
N GLU A 63 1.20 14.37 4.27
CA GLU A 63 1.07 15.74 3.77
C GLU A 63 1.94 15.96 2.53
N TYR A 64 3.20 15.53 2.57
CA TYR A 64 4.09 15.58 1.41
C TYR A 64 3.54 14.80 0.20
N GLU A 65 3.04 13.59 0.42
CA GLU A 65 2.44 12.77 -0.65
C GLU A 65 1.25 13.49 -1.31
N LYS A 66 0.38 14.13 -0.50
CA LYS A 66 -0.76 14.92 -0.99
C LYS A 66 -0.33 16.13 -1.81
N GLU A 67 0.76 16.81 -1.43
CA GLU A 67 1.28 17.98 -2.17
C GLU A 67 1.87 17.60 -3.54
N THR A 68 2.48 16.42 -3.65
CA THR A 68 3.10 15.96 -4.90
C THR A 68 2.10 15.54 -5.99
N GLY A 69 0.81 15.43 -5.65
CA GLY A 69 -0.29 15.22 -6.60
C GLY A 69 -0.46 13.80 -7.13
N VAL A 70 0.28 12.81 -6.61
CA VAL A 70 0.18 11.38 -6.99
C VAL A 70 -0.59 10.57 -5.93
N PHE A 71 -1.02 11.21 -4.85
CA PHE A 71 -1.75 10.57 -3.77
C PHE A 71 -3.22 10.36 -4.12
N GLU A 72 -3.62 9.10 -4.28
CA GLU A 72 -5.01 8.67 -4.42
C GLU A 72 -5.26 7.43 -3.56
N VAL A 73 -6.28 7.49 -2.69
CA VAL A 73 -6.67 6.34 -1.87
C VAL A 73 -7.40 5.34 -2.75
N THR A 74 -6.94 4.09 -2.71
CA THR A 74 -7.53 2.99 -3.48
C THR A 74 -8.67 2.35 -2.70
N GLU A 75 -9.83 2.26 -3.33
CA GLU A 75 -10.99 1.52 -2.85
C GLU A 75 -11.20 0.27 -3.72
N PHE A 76 -11.69 -0.82 -3.13
CA PHE A 76 -11.94 -2.10 -3.81
C PHE A 76 -13.42 -2.48 -3.78
#